data_AF-A0A829D7X8-F1
#
_entry.id   AF-A0A829D7X8-F1
#
_cell.length_a   1.000
_cell.length_b   1.000
_cell.length_c   1.000
_cell.angle_alpha   90.00
_cell.angle_beta   90.00
_cell.angle_gamma   90.00
#
_symmetry.space_group_name_H-M   'P 1'
#
loop_
_entity.id
_entity.type
_entity.pdbx_description
1 polymer ?
#
loop_
_entity_poly.entity_id
_entity_poly.type
_entity_poly.pdbx_seq_one_letter_code
_entity_poly.pdbx_strand_id
1 'polypeptide(L)'
;MGEALPSILGLSSKMSRLDASEHPFSTSLGSKDKRITTRYDLKDPLSSIFSILHETGHSLYEIGISEIEGGPSPLHDSVSLGVHESQSRLWENQVGRSLEFWEMYYPILLENLNITKQELSFSDLFSYINQSTPSLIRVEADQITYNLHIILRFEIERELINGKIQVYELPEIWNSKMKEMFGIVVSSDREGVLQDVHWSGGAFGYFPTYTLGNIYSAQLFQTFLKQNPNFQTTVKEKKTFLPF
;
A
#
# COMPACT_ATOMS: atom_id res chain seq x y z
N MET A 1 -17.75 -7.24 -2.27
CA MET A 1 -17.06 -6.01 -2.73
C MET A 1 -15.55 -6.20 -2.87
N GLY A 2 -14.80 -6.45 -1.79
CA GLY A 2 -13.33 -6.58 -1.84
C GLY A 2 -12.80 -7.70 -2.76
N GLU A 3 -13.48 -8.85 -2.82
CA GLU A 3 -13.07 -10.00 -3.64
C GLU A 3 -13.02 -9.73 -5.15
N ALA A 4 -13.74 -8.72 -5.65
CA ALA A 4 -13.73 -8.37 -7.07
C ALA A 4 -12.53 -7.49 -7.46
N LEU A 5 -11.95 -6.76 -6.49
CA LEU A 5 -10.88 -5.78 -6.74
C LEU A 5 -9.65 -6.41 -7.40
N PRO A 6 -9.13 -7.57 -6.95
CA PRO A 6 -7.96 -8.17 -7.59
C PRO A 6 -8.20 -8.45 -9.08
N SER A 7 -9.38 -8.97 -9.43
CA SER A 7 -9.73 -9.25 -10.82
C SER A 7 -9.96 -7.99 -11.66
N ILE A 8 -10.46 -6.90 -11.06
CA ILE A 8 -10.56 -5.59 -11.75
C ILE A 8 -9.17 -5.06 -12.16
N LEU A 9 -8.15 -5.33 -11.36
CA LEU A 9 -6.74 -4.99 -11.64
C LEU A 9 -6.00 -6.05 -12.48
N GLY A 10 -6.64 -7.17 -12.80
CA GLY A 10 -6.06 -8.23 -13.62
C GLY A 10 -5.41 -9.39 -12.89
N LEU A 11 -5.53 -9.47 -11.57
CA LEU A 11 -5.10 -10.63 -10.79
C LEU A 11 -6.17 -11.74 -10.90
N SER A 12 -5.85 -12.80 -11.65
CA SER A 12 -6.77 -13.91 -11.91
C SER A 12 -7.01 -14.80 -10.68
N SER A 13 -8.27 -15.07 -10.36
CA SER A 13 -8.68 -16.00 -9.29
C SER A 13 -8.27 -17.46 -9.54
N LYS A 14 -7.78 -17.81 -10.74
CA LYS A 14 -7.20 -19.13 -11.01
C LYS A 14 -5.78 -19.28 -10.46
N MET A 15 -5.10 -18.16 -10.23
CA MET A 15 -3.72 -18.10 -9.76
C MET A 15 -3.59 -17.37 -8.43
N SER A 16 -4.70 -16.89 -7.87
CA SER A 16 -4.72 -16.16 -6.61
C SER A 16 -5.95 -16.42 -5.76
N ARG A 17 -5.83 -16.05 -4.49
CA ARG A 17 -6.94 -15.98 -3.53
C ARG A 17 -6.73 -14.82 -2.56
N LEU A 18 -7.84 -14.31 -2.05
CA LEU A 18 -7.89 -13.28 -1.01
C LEU A 18 -8.41 -13.89 0.30
N ASP A 19 -7.69 -13.68 1.39
CA ASP A 19 -8.04 -14.15 2.74
C ASP A 19 -8.00 -13.02 3.78
N ALA A 20 -8.52 -13.28 4.98
CA ALA A 20 -8.42 -12.36 6.11
C ALA A 20 -7.16 -12.64 6.95
N SER A 21 -6.49 -11.58 7.42
CA SER A 21 -5.39 -11.67 8.37
C SER A 21 -5.30 -10.41 9.25
N GLU A 22 -4.57 -10.49 10.37
CA GLU A 22 -4.36 -9.32 11.25
C GLU A 22 -3.52 -8.22 10.58
N HIS A 23 -2.48 -8.63 9.86
CA HIS A 23 -1.63 -7.74 9.06
C HIS A 23 -1.71 -8.17 7.61
N PRO A 24 -2.25 -7.34 6.71
CA PRO A 24 -2.26 -7.62 5.28
C PRO A 24 -0.86 -7.95 4.75
N PHE A 25 -0.77 -8.95 3.88
CA PHE A 25 0.45 -9.31 3.16
C PHE A 25 0.14 -10.02 1.85
N SER A 26 1.15 -10.08 0.99
CA SER A 26 1.17 -10.85 -0.25
C SER A 26 2.29 -11.87 -0.18
N THR A 27 2.05 -13.08 -0.67
CA THR A 27 3.07 -14.13 -0.74
C THR A 27 2.91 -14.97 -2.00
N SER A 28 4.02 -15.44 -2.55
CA SER A 28 4.02 -16.42 -3.64
C SER A 28 4.44 -17.79 -3.12
N LEU A 29 3.62 -18.81 -3.38
CA LEU A 29 3.93 -20.21 -3.08
C LEU A 29 4.40 -21.00 -4.33
N GLY A 30 4.35 -20.36 -5.50
CA GLY A 30 4.78 -20.90 -6.78
C GLY A 30 4.38 -19.98 -7.93
N SER A 31 4.78 -20.33 -9.14
CA SER A 31 4.52 -19.53 -10.35
C SER A 31 3.04 -19.28 -10.64
N LYS A 32 2.15 -20.12 -10.08
CA LYS A 32 0.68 -20.04 -10.25
C LYS A 32 -0.10 -19.94 -8.93
N ASP A 33 0.56 -19.63 -7.82
CA ASP A 33 -0.11 -19.46 -6.52
C ASP A 33 0.39 -18.17 -5.83
N LYS A 34 -0.43 -17.12 -5.95
CA LYS A 34 -0.21 -15.79 -5.37
C LYS A 34 -1.32 -15.53 -4.34
N ARG A 35 -0.96 -15.41 -3.07
CA ARG A 35 -1.94 -15.25 -1.98
C ARG A 35 -1.83 -13.86 -1.42
N ILE A 36 -2.97 -13.20 -1.32
CA ILE A 36 -3.08 -11.87 -0.71
C ILE A 36 -4.01 -11.95 0.47
N THR A 37 -3.75 -11.13 1.48
CA THR A 37 -4.62 -11.03 2.64
C THR A 37 -5.03 -9.59 2.89
N THR A 38 -6.13 -9.39 3.61
CA THR A 38 -6.58 -8.07 4.04
C THR A 38 -7.16 -8.12 5.44
N ARG A 39 -7.36 -6.94 6.05
CA ARG A 39 -8.05 -6.76 7.32
C ARG A 39 -9.32 -5.96 7.05
N TYR A 40 -10.45 -6.48 7.50
CA TYR A 40 -11.74 -5.78 7.39
C TYR A 40 -12.01 -4.99 8.68
N ASP A 41 -12.19 -3.68 8.55
CA ASP A 41 -12.72 -2.83 9.61
C ASP A 41 -14.12 -2.35 9.22
N LEU A 42 -15.11 -2.67 10.05
CA LEU A 42 -16.49 -2.24 9.84
C LEU A 42 -16.67 -0.73 10.01
N LYS A 43 -15.74 -0.06 10.71
CA LYS A 43 -15.75 1.40 10.91
C LYS A 43 -15.07 2.14 9.76
N ASP A 44 -14.16 1.47 9.07
CA ASP A 44 -13.47 2.03 7.90
C ASP A 44 -13.35 0.98 6.77
N PRO A 45 -14.39 0.86 5.93
CA PRO A 45 -14.38 -0.05 4.78
C PRO A 45 -13.27 0.29 3.76
N LEU A 46 -12.84 1.55 3.67
CA LEU A 46 -11.83 1.98 2.70
C LEU A 46 -10.46 1.39 3.03
N SER A 47 -10.15 1.20 4.31
CA SER A 47 -8.92 0.53 4.75
C SER A 47 -8.71 -0.81 4.04
N SER A 48 -9.76 -1.66 4.00
CA SER A 48 -9.70 -2.96 3.32
C SER A 48 -9.55 -2.83 1.80
N ILE A 49 -10.19 -1.83 1.18
CA ILE A 49 -10.07 -1.59 -0.26
C ILE A 49 -8.62 -1.25 -0.62
N PHE A 50 -8.01 -0.28 0.07
CA PHE A 50 -6.63 0.10 -0.22
C PHE A 50 -5.62 -0.99 0.13
N SER A 51 -5.85 -1.74 1.21
CA SER A 51 -5.07 -2.93 1.52
C SER A 51 -5.14 -3.98 0.40
N ILE A 52 -6.32 -4.27 -0.14
CA ILE A 52 -6.46 -5.23 -1.24
C ILE A 52 -5.74 -4.73 -2.50
N LEU A 53 -5.88 -3.44 -2.84
CA LEU A 53 -5.18 -2.85 -3.99
C LEU A 53 -3.65 -2.92 -3.83
N HIS A 54 -3.16 -2.65 -2.61
CA HIS A 54 -1.75 -2.74 -2.25
C HIS A 54 -1.19 -4.15 -2.43
N GLU A 55 -1.80 -5.15 -1.78
CA GLU A 55 -1.33 -6.53 -1.86
C GLU A 55 -1.52 -7.13 -3.26
N THR A 56 -2.55 -6.70 -3.99
CA THR A 56 -2.73 -7.05 -5.40
C THR A 56 -1.55 -6.55 -6.24
N GLY A 57 -1.07 -5.33 -6.01
CA GLY A 57 0.07 -4.78 -6.75
C GLY A 57 1.36 -5.57 -6.54
N HIS A 58 1.62 -6.04 -5.32
CA HIS A 58 2.69 -7.01 -5.05
C HIS A 58 2.50 -8.31 -5.86
N SER A 59 1.31 -8.90 -5.81
CA SER A 59 1.02 -10.13 -6.54
C SER A 59 1.12 -9.98 -8.06
N LEU A 60 0.77 -8.83 -8.63
CA LEU A 60 0.90 -8.56 -10.06
C LEU A 60 2.37 -8.51 -10.49
N TYR A 61 3.26 -7.94 -9.67
CA TYR A 61 4.69 -7.98 -9.95
C TYR A 61 5.22 -9.42 -9.98
N GLU A 62 4.83 -10.19 -8.98
CA GLU A 62 5.17 -11.60 -8.82
C GLU A 62 4.65 -12.49 -9.96
N ILE A 63 3.51 -12.14 -10.57
CA ILE A 63 3.02 -12.79 -11.79
C ILE A 63 3.96 -12.49 -12.95
N GLY A 64 4.34 -11.23 -13.17
CA GLY A 64 5.27 -10.86 -14.24
C GLY A 64 6.62 -11.57 -14.12
N ILE A 65 7.13 -11.75 -12.89
CA ILE A 65 8.34 -12.55 -12.63
C ILE A 65 8.12 -14.03 -13.00
N SER A 66 6.93 -14.56 -12.74
CA SER A 66 6.59 -15.97 -13.01
C SER A 66 6.43 -16.29 -14.50
N GLU A 67 6.32 -15.28 -15.36
CA GLU A 67 6.28 -15.42 -16.81
C GLU A 67 7.67 -15.50 -17.45
N ILE A 68 8.73 -15.15 -16.72
CA ILE A 68 10.10 -15.26 -17.20
C ILE A 68 10.45 -16.74 -17.37
N GLU A 69 10.92 -17.11 -18.56
CA GLU A 69 11.26 -18.49 -18.89
C GLU A 69 12.50 -18.97 -18.11
N GLY A 70 12.33 -20.08 -17.39
CA GLY A 70 13.41 -20.75 -16.69
C GLY A 70 12.93 -21.43 -15.40
N GLY A 71 13.87 -22.08 -14.70
CA GLY A 71 13.64 -22.59 -13.35
C GLY A 71 14.03 -21.55 -12.29
N PRO A 72 13.68 -21.77 -11.00
CA PRO A 72 14.02 -20.87 -9.91
C PRO A 72 15.50 -20.45 -9.95
N SER A 73 15.75 -19.15 -10.03
CA SER A 73 17.09 -18.58 -10.07
C SER A 73 17.05 -17.15 -9.54
N PRO A 74 18.20 -16.52 -9.23
CA PRO A 74 18.24 -15.09 -8.86
C PRO A 74 17.67 -14.14 -9.94
N LEU A 75 17.52 -14.59 -11.18
CA LEU A 75 16.86 -13.82 -12.25
C LEU A 75 15.32 -13.95 -12.22
N HIS A 76 14.78 -14.90 -11.45
CA HIS A 76 13.35 -15.17 -11.26
C HIS A 76 12.89 -14.75 -9.86
N ASP A 77 13.53 -13.73 -9.29
CA ASP A 77 13.21 -13.18 -7.98
C ASP A 77 13.06 -11.65 -8.10
N SER A 78 12.36 -11.07 -7.14
CA SER A 78 12.20 -9.63 -7.02
C SER A 78 13.57 -8.97 -6.82
N VAL A 79 13.85 -7.91 -7.58
CA VAL A 79 15.18 -7.28 -7.58
C VAL A 79 15.50 -6.56 -6.26
N SER A 80 14.48 -6.06 -5.57
CA SER A 80 14.59 -5.44 -4.25
C SER A 80 13.21 -5.17 -3.64
N LEU A 81 13.18 -5.00 -2.31
CA LEU A 81 11.98 -4.56 -1.58
C LEU A 81 11.46 -3.20 -2.08
N GLY A 82 12.34 -2.28 -2.46
CA GLY A 82 11.93 -0.96 -2.96
C GLY A 82 11.22 -1.04 -4.31
N VAL A 83 11.70 -1.86 -5.24
CA VAL A 83 10.98 -2.12 -6.50
C VAL A 83 9.69 -2.89 -6.23
N HIS A 84 9.71 -3.86 -5.32
CA HIS A 84 8.51 -4.64 -4.98
C HIS A 84 7.40 -3.76 -4.37
N GLU A 85 7.74 -2.85 -3.46
CA GLU A 85 6.84 -1.83 -2.91
C GLU A 85 6.39 -0.80 -3.94
N SER A 86 7.23 -0.50 -4.94
CA SER A 86 6.81 0.41 -6.00
C SER A 86 5.59 -0.08 -6.75
N GLN A 87 5.45 -1.41 -6.88
CA GLN A 87 4.31 -2.03 -7.56
C GLN A 87 3.06 -1.97 -6.69
N SER A 88 3.15 -2.28 -5.40
CA SER A 88 2.00 -2.13 -4.49
C SER A 88 1.52 -0.69 -4.42
N ARG A 89 2.43 0.28 -4.30
CA ARG A 89 2.09 1.72 -4.26
C ARG A 89 1.60 2.27 -5.59
N LEU A 90 2.06 1.72 -6.71
CA LEU A 90 1.52 2.08 -8.03
C LEU A 90 0.03 1.73 -8.10
N TRP A 91 -0.33 0.50 -7.74
CA TRP A 91 -1.71 0.04 -7.79
C TRP A 91 -2.60 0.63 -6.70
N GLU A 92 -2.09 0.80 -5.48
CA GLU A 92 -2.83 1.42 -4.38
C GLU A 92 -3.06 2.92 -4.60
N ASN A 93 -2.00 3.67 -4.90
CA ASN A 93 -2.04 5.14 -4.88
C ASN A 93 -2.22 5.72 -6.28
N GLN A 94 -1.30 5.40 -7.20
CA GLN A 94 -1.32 6.00 -8.55
C GLN A 94 -2.58 5.60 -9.33
N VAL A 95 -3.02 4.34 -9.16
CA VAL A 95 -4.26 3.83 -9.75
C VAL A 95 -5.41 3.94 -8.75
N GLY A 96 -5.31 3.30 -7.59
CA GLY A 96 -6.42 3.12 -6.65
C GLY A 96 -6.96 4.39 -5.98
N ARG A 97 -6.19 5.48 -5.94
CA ARG A 97 -6.64 6.80 -5.44
C ARG A 97 -6.89 7.81 -6.56
N SER A 98 -6.76 7.40 -7.82
CA SER A 98 -7.00 8.25 -8.99
C SER A 98 -8.48 8.56 -9.18
N LEU A 99 -8.75 9.67 -9.87
CA LEU A 99 -10.12 10.05 -10.25
C LEU A 99 -10.74 8.98 -11.14
N GLU A 100 -9.97 8.45 -12.10
CA GLU A 100 -10.40 7.46 -13.08
C GLU A 100 -10.84 6.15 -12.44
N PHE A 101 -10.09 5.68 -11.44
CA PHE A 101 -10.47 4.49 -10.69
C PHE A 101 -11.79 4.71 -9.95
N TRP A 102 -11.94 5.83 -9.26
CA TRP A 102 -13.14 6.10 -8.48
C TRP A 102 -14.36 6.44 -9.33
N GLU A 103 -14.21 7.11 -10.48
CA GLU A 103 -15.33 7.30 -11.43
C GLU A 103 -15.91 5.96 -11.91
N MET A 104 -15.04 4.97 -12.13
CA MET A 104 -15.43 3.61 -12.50
C MET A 104 -15.99 2.81 -11.30
N TYR A 105 -15.34 2.88 -10.14
CA TYR A 105 -15.65 2.02 -8.99
C TYR A 105 -16.77 2.54 -8.11
N TYR A 106 -16.99 3.86 -8.05
CA TYR A 106 -18.06 4.49 -7.27
C TYR A 106 -19.46 3.90 -7.50
N PRO A 107 -19.96 3.69 -8.74
CA PRO A 107 -21.26 3.03 -8.92
C PRO A 107 -21.30 1.61 -8.35
N ILE A 108 -20.19 0.86 -8.42
CA ILE A 108 -20.07 -0.49 -7.86
C ILE A 108 -20.12 -0.43 -6.33
N LEU A 109 -19.42 0.54 -5.73
CA LEU A 109 -19.44 0.79 -4.29
C LEU A 109 -20.87 1.07 -3.79
N LEU A 110 -21.58 2.00 -4.45
CA LEU A 110 -22.94 2.36 -4.08
C LEU A 110 -23.89 1.16 -4.13
N GLU A 111 -23.82 0.36 -5.20
CA GLU A 111 -24.63 -0.85 -5.36
C GLU A 111 -24.34 -1.90 -4.28
N ASN A 112 -23.06 -2.17 -3.99
CA ASN A 112 -22.67 -3.17 -2.98
C ASN A 112 -23.05 -2.75 -1.56
N LEU A 113 -22.99 -1.46 -1.24
CA LEU A 113 -23.33 -0.92 0.08
C LEU A 113 -24.81 -0.54 0.21
N ASN A 114 -25.58 -0.65 -0.88
CA ASN A 114 -26.98 -0.22 -0.95
C ASN A 114 -27.18 1.23 -0.46
N ILE A 115 -26.30 2.13 -0.90
CA ILE A 115 -26.32 3.57 -0.61
C ILE A 115 -26.54 4.37 -1.88
N THR A 116 -27.17 5.53 -1.76
CA THR A 116 -27.49 6.41 -2.88
C THR A 116 -26.46 7.52 -3.04
N LYS A 117 -26.46 8.18 -4.21
CA LYS A 117 -25.61 9.36 -4.47
C LYS A 117 -25.93 10.55 -3.56
N GLN A 118 -27.16 10.60 -3.03
CA GLN A 118 -27.61 11.61 -2.08
C GLN A 118 -27.04 11.37 -0.69
N GLU A 119 -26.86 10.10 -0.29
CA GLU A 119 -26.29 9.72 1.00
C GLU A 119 -24.76 9.86 1.01
N LEU A 120 -24.11 9.55 -0.11
CA LEU A 120 -22.66 9.71 -0.28
C LEU A 120 -22.37 10.27 -1.67
N SER A 121 -22.07 11.56 -1.76
CA SER A 121 -21.71 12.16 -3.03
C SER A 121 -20.32 11.70 -3.49
N PHE A 122 -20.10 11.67 -4.80
CA PHE A 122 -18.79 11.33 -5.36
C PHE A 122 -17.70 12.30 -4.87
N SER A 123 -18.01 13.60 -4.80
CA SER A 123 -17.07 14.62 -4.37
C SER A 123 -16.64 14.43 -2.92
N ASP A 124 -17.58 14.11 -2.02
CA ASP A 124 -17.28 13.90 -0.61
C ASP A 124 -16.42 12.66 -0.41
N LEU A 125 -16.79 11.56 -1.06
CA LEU A 125 -16.01 10.32 -1.03
C LEU A 125 -14.59 10.54 -1.57
N PHE A 126 -14.46 11.16 -2.76
CA PHE A 126 -13.15 11.38 -3.39
C PHE A 126 -12.25 12.32 -2.58
N SER A 127 -12.84 13.35 -1.95
CA SER A 127 -12.13 14.24 -1.04
C SER A 127 -11.65 13.49 0.21
N TYR A 128 -12.48 12.60 0.76
CA TYR A 128 -12.11 11.79 1.93
C TYR A 128 -10.97 10.81 1.61
N ILE A 129 -11.04 10.11 0.48
CA ILE A 129 -10.00 9.17 0.01
C ILE A 129 -8.62 9.83 -0.08
N ASN A 130 -8.58 11.11 -0.48
CA ASN A 130 -7.36 11.86 -0.69
C ASN A 130 -7.07 12.87 0.43
N GLN A 131 -7.76 12.76 1.56
CA GLN A 131 -7.49 13.58 2.73
C GLN A 131 -6.11 13.27 3.30
N SER A 132 -5.43 14.32 3.77
CA SER A 132 -4.17 14.19 4.50
C SER A 132 -4.35 14.70 5.92
N THR A 133 -3.92 13.91 6.90
CA THR A 133 -3.92 14.28 8.31
C THR A 133 -2.80 13.56 9.03
N PRO A 134 -2.04 14.24 9.90
CA PRO A 134 -1.13 13.56 10.81
C PRO A 134 -1.87 12.46 11.58
N SER A 135 -1.26 11.27 11.66
CA SER A 135 -1.82 10.11 12.37
C SER A 135 -0.73 9.35 13.13
N LEU A 136 -1.12 8.43 14.01
CA LEU A 136 -0.19 7.65 14.84
C LEU A 136 0.39 6.44 14.08
N ILE A 137 -0.45 5.77 13.29
CA ILE A 137 -0.19 4.42 12.77
C ILE A 137 0.30 4.50 11.33
N ARG A 138 1.56 4.10 11.10
CA ARG A 138 2.21 4.17 9.78
C ARG A 138 1.40 3.48 8.68
N VAL A 139 0.85 2.29 8.95
CA VAL A 139 0.12 1.51 7.93
C VAL A 139 -1.24 2.14 7.57
N GLU A 140 -1.71 3.10 8.35
CA GLU A 140 -2.97 3.84 8.13
C GLU A 140 -2.71 5.29 7.69
N ALA A 141 -1.45 5.70 7.56
CA ALA A 141 -1.08 7.07 7.20
C ALA A 141 -1.36 7.38 5.72
N ASP A 142 -1.69 8.64 5.45
CA ASP A 142 -1.99 9.13 4.10
C ASP A 142 -0.73 9.30 3.23
N GLN A 143 -0.93 9.53 1.93
CA GLN A 143 0.15 9.60 0.94
C GLN A 143 1.21 10.68 1.24
N ILE A 144 0.83 11.76 1.93
CA ILE A 144 1.74 12.87 2.25
C ILE A 144 2.51 12.60 3.54
N THR A 145 1.82 12.12 4.58
CA THR A 145 2.41 11.92 5.91
C THR A 145 3.14 10.59 6.06
N TYR A 146 2.82 9.57 5.25
CA TYR A 146 3.40 8.23 5.32
C TYR A 146 4.94 8.24 5.33
N ASN A 147 5.56 9.03 4.46
CA ASN A 147 7.03 9.07 4.35
C ASN A 147 7.70 9.69 5.58
N LEU A 148 7.01 10.54 6.35
CA LEU A 148 7.51 11.05 7.62
C LEU A 148 7.63 9.91 8.66
N HIS A 149 6.71 8.94 8.64
CA HIS A 149 6.79 7.78 9.53
C HIS A 149 8.02 6.93 9.22
N ILE A 150 8.39 6.84 7.93
CA ILE A 150 9.61 6.14 7.50
C ILE A 150 10.86 6.91 7.92
N ILE A 151 10.88 8.23 7.74
CA ILE A 151 12.00 9.09 8.18
C ILE A 151 12.22 8.95 9.68
N LEU A 152 11.16 9.00 10.49
CA LEU A 152 11.24 8.82 11.95
C LEU A 152 11.97 7.52 12.31
N ARG A 153 11.59 6.40 11.68
CA ARG A 153 12.20 5.09 11.93
C ARG A 153 13.63 5.03 11.45
N PHE A 154 13.89 5.51 10.23
CA PHE A 154 15.24 5.55 9.66
C PHE A 154 16.21 6.36 10.52
N GLU A 155 15.79 7.51 11.04
CA GLU A 155 16.63 8.31 11.93
C GLU A 155 16.92 7.57 13.24
N ILE A 156 15.93 6.91 13.83
CA ILE A 156 16.14 6.09 15.03
C ILE A 156 17.11 4.95 14.75
N GLU A 157 16.92 4.21 13.65
CA GLU A 157 17.83 3.13 13.25
C GLU A 157 19.27 3.63 13.06
N ARG A 158 19.42 4.78 12.39
CA ARG A 158 20.73 5.40 12.16
C ARG A 158 21.43 5.75 13.47
N GLU A 159 20.74 6.36 14.42
CA GLU A 159 21.36 6.72 15.70
C GLU A 159 21.64 5.50 16.59
N LEU A 160 20.77 4.47 16.58
CA LEU A 160 21.01 3.19 17.27
C LEU A 160 22.26 2.49 16.75
N ILE A 161 22.37 2.31 15.42
CA ILE A 161 23.49 1.62 14.78
C ILE A 161 24.82 2.35 15.01
N ASN A 162 24.78 3.68 15.07
CA ASN A 162 25.95 4.50 15.38
C ASN A 162 26.27 4.58 16.89
N GLY A 163 25.52 3.87 17.75
CA GLY A 163 25.74 3.83 19.19
C GLY A 163 25.47 5.16 19.91
N LYS A 164 24.72 6.07 19.29
CA LYS A 164 24.43 7.40 19.86
C LYS A 164 23.21 7.42 20.77
N ILE A 165 22.33 6.43 20.63
CA ILE A 165 21.16 6.20 21.50
C ILE A 165 21.11 4.72 21.90
N GLN A 166 20.49 4.43 23.03
CA GLN A 166 20.31 3.11 23.61
C GLN A 166 18.86 2.65 23.47
N VAL A 167 18.66 1.32 23.47
CA VAL A 167 17.32 0.71 23.25
C VAL A 167 16.29 1.16 24.30
N TYR A 168 16.70 1.35 25.56
CA TYR A 168 15.78 1.78 26.62
C TYR A 168 15.29 3.23 26.47
N GLU A 169 15.94 4.04 25.61
CA GLU A 169 15.57 5.44 25.34
C GLU A 169 14.52 5.56 24.23
N LEU A 170 14.24 4.47 23.50
CA LEU A 170 13.38 4.50 22.32
C LEU A 170 11.94 5.00 22.58
N PRO A 171 11.26 4.65 23.68
CA PRO A 171 9.93 5.20 23.96
C PRO A 171 9.91 6.73 23.99
N GLU A 172 10.87 7.36 24.67
CA GLU A 172 10.96 8.82 24.79
C GLU A 172 11.34 9.47 23.46
N ILE A 173 12.35 8.92 22.77
CA ILE A 173 12.81 9.43 21.47
C ILE A 173 11.68 9.35 20.44
N TRP A 174 10.95 8.24 20.40
CA TRP A 174 9.80 8.06 19.52
C TRP A 174 8.73 9.11 19.77
N ASN A 175 8.33 9.28 21.03
CA ASN A 175 7.27 10.23 21.40
C ASN A 175 7.67 11.67 21.08
N SER A 176 8.93 12.03 21.30
CA SER A 176 9.48 13.33 20.93
C SER A 176 9.41 13.57 19.42
N LYS A 177 9.88 12.60 18.62
CA LYS A 177 9.84 12.70 17.15
C LYS A 177 8.42 12.72 16.59
N MET A 178 7.49 11.95 17.16
CA MET A 178 6.08 12.00 16.79
C MET A 178 5.48 13.39 17.03
N LYS A 179 5.80 14.01 18.17
CA LYS A 179 5.36 15.37 18.46
C LYS A 179 5.99 16.40 17.52
N GLU A 180 7.28 16.28 17.24
CA GLU A 180 8.01 17.19 16.35
C GLU A 180 7.52 17.12 14.90
N MET A 181 7.39 15.91 14.35
CA MET A 181 7.07 15.72 12.93
C MET A 181 5.56 15.78 12.64
N PHE A 182 4.73 15.35 13.58
CA PHE A 182 3.28 15.20 13.36
C PHE A 182 2.42 16.06 14.29
N GLY A 183 3.00 16.67 15.33
CA GLY A 183 2.24 17.39 16.36
C GLY A 183 1.43 16.48 17.29
N ILE A 184 1.70 15.17 17.31
CA ILE A 184 0.90 14.18 18.04
C ILE A 184 1.55 13.76 19.35
N VAL A 185 0.75 13.68 20.41
CA VAL A 185 1.16 13.08 21.69
C VAL A 185 0.77 11.60 21.69
N VAL A 186 1.77 10.73 21.82
CA VAL A 186 1.58 9.28 21.90
C VAL A 186 1.09 8.91 23.30
N SER A 187 -0.01 8.17 23.37
CA SER A 187 -0.67 7.82 24.64
C SER A 187 -0.10 6.56 25.30
N SER A 188 0.48 5.66 24.51
CA SER A 188 1.01 4.37 24.94
C SER A 188 2.05 3.83 23.96
N ASP A 189 2.99 3.02 24.44
CA ASP A 189 4.02 2.41 23.58
C ASP A 189 3.44 1.46 22.53
N ARG A 190 2.25 0.89 22.79
CA ARG A 190 1.49 0.06 21.83
C ARG A 190 1.22 0.81 20.52
N GLU A 191 0.87 2.09 20.60
CA GLU A 191 0.61 2.96 19.45
C GLU A 191 1.86 3.78 19.08
N GLY A 192 2.91 3.71 19.90
CA GLY A 192 4.21 4.33 19.72
C GLY A 192 5.23 3.36 19.16
N VAL A 193 6.35 3.24 19.87
CA VAL A 193 7.54 2.48 19.46
C VAL A 193 7.26 0.99 19.19
N LEU A 194 6.20 0.40 19.75
CA LEU A 194 5.83 -1.01 19.55
C LEU A 194 4.80 -1.24 18.43
N GLN A 195 4.43 -0.21 17.66
CA GLN A 195 3.39 -0.34 16.64
C GLN A 195 3.77 -1.25 15.46
N ASP A 196 5.08 -1.46 15.23
CA ASP A 196 5.60 -2.24 14.11
C ASP A 196 6.44 -3.43 14.57
N VAL A 197 6.32 -4.55 13.84
CA VAL A 197 7.02 -5.81 14.16
C VAL A 197 8.49 -5.83 13.72
N HIS A 198 8.89 -4.95 12.79
CA HIS A 198 10.17 -5.02 12.06
C HIS A 198 11.39 -5.15 12.97
N TRP A 199 11.53 -4.30 13.99
CA TRP A 199 12.69 -4.34 14.88
C TRP A 199 12.72 -5.60 15.75
N SER A 200 11.54 -6.11 16.16
CA SER A 200 11.47 -7.39 16.89
C SER A 200 11.89 -8.58 16.02
N GLY A 201 11.70 -8.49 14.70
CA GLY A 201 12.18 -9.45 13.71
C GLY A 201 13.61 -9.20 13.20
N GLY A 202 14.32 -8.20 13.73
CA GLY A 202 15.69 -7.86 13.31
C GLY A 202 15.82 -7.12 11.98
N ALA A 203 14.71 -6.60 11.42
CA ALA A 203 14.66 -5.95 10.11
C ALA A 203 15.11 -4.47 10.17
N PHE A 204 16.38 -4.23 10.49
CA PHE A 204 17.00 -2.89 10.46
C PHE A 204 17.43 -2.51 9.04
N GLY A 205 17.27 -1.25 8.65
CA GLY A 205 17.50 -0.79 7.27
C GLY A 205 16.38 -1.18 6.30
N TYR A 206 15.30 -1.79 6.81
CA TYR A 206 14.14 -2.21 6.02
C TYR A 206 13.22 -1.04 5.71
N PHE A 207 12.86 -0.22 6.70
CA PHE A 207 11.84 0.84 6.50
C PHE A 207 12.12 1.81 5.33
N PRO A 208 13.37 2.23 5.05
CA PRO A 208 13.67 3.09 3.91
C PRO A 208 13.16 2.55 2.57
N THR A 209 13.03 1.23 2.41
CA THR A 209 12.53 0.63 1.17
C THR A 209 11.08 1.01 0.89
N TYR A 210 10.28 1.29 1.91
CA TYR A 210 8.89 1.74 1.73
C TYR A 210 8.83 3.10 1.02
N THR A 211 9.66 4.06 1.45
CA THR A 211 9.74 5.38 0.81
C THR A 211 10.36 5.30 -0.59
N LEU A 212 11.35 4.43 -0.80
CA LEU A 212 11.85 4.16 -2.16
C LEU A 212 10.74 3.64 -3.06
N GLY A 213 9.90 2.73 -2.57
CA GLY A 213 8.72 2.24 -3.30
C GLY A 213 7.78 3.37 -3.71
N ASN A 214 7.44 4.29 -2.80
CA ASN A 214 6.63 5.47 -3.14
C ASN A 214 7.26 6.29 -4.28
N ILE A 215 8.56 6.59 -4.20
CA ILE A 215 9.27 7.40 -5.22
C ILE A 215 9.28 6.68 -6.57
N TYR A 216 9.66 5.39 -6.58
CA TYR A 216 9.72 4.58 -7.79
C TYR A 216 8.33 4.41 -8.43
N SER A 217 7.27 4.26 -7.62
CA SER A 217 5.90 4.12 -8.12
C SER A 217 5.51 5.33 -8.97
N ALA A 218 5.84 6.55 -8.52
CA ALA A 218 5.55 7.78 -9.23
C ALA A 218 6.38 7.89 -10.52
N GLN A 219 7.66 7.52 -10.48
CA GLN A 219 8.55 7.54 -11.66
C GLN A 219 8.08 6.56 -12.75
N LEU A 220 7.73 5.33 -12.35
CA LEU A 220 7.22 4.31 -13.24
C LEU A 220 5.88 4.72 -13.84
N PHE A 221 4.95 5.20 -13.02
CA PHE A 221 3.63 5.60 -13.49
C PHE A 221 3.69 6.83 -14.41
N GLN A 222 4.55 7.81 -14.12
CA GLN A 222 4.77 8.95 -15.01
C GLN A 222 5.28 8.50 -16.39
N THR A 223 6.17 7.50 -16.43
CA THR A 223 6.68 6.94 -17.69
C THR A 223 5.58 6.20 -18.43
N PHE A 224 4.78 5.40 -17.72
CA PHE A 224 3.62 4.72 -18.27
C PHE A 224 2.63 5.70 -18.93
N LEU A 225 2.27 6.80 -18.27
CA LEU A 225 1.36 7.81 -18.83
C LEU A 225 1.90 8.46 -20.10
N LYS A 226 3.22 8.71 -20.18
CA LYS A 226 3.85 9.24 -21.40
C LYS A 226 3.76 8.26 -22.57
N GLN A 227 3.87 6.96 -22.30
CA GLN A 227 3.80 5.91 -23.31
C GLN A 227 2.34 5.53 -23.66
N ASN A 228 1.40 5.82 -22.77
CA ASN A 228 -0.01 5.46 -22.90
C ASN A 228 -0.91 6.70 -22.74
N PRO A 229 -0.84 7.70 -23.65
CA PRO A 229 -1.56 8.96 -23.49
C PRO A 229 -3.09 8.80 -23.47
N ASN A 230 -3.62 7.69 -24.00
CA ASN A 230 -5.05 7.38 -24.04
C ASN A 230 -5.51 6.49 -22.87
N PHE A 231 -4.65 6.25 -21.87
CA PHE A 231 -4.96 5.36 -20.74
C PHE A 231 -6.26 5.75 -20.02
N GLN A 232 -6.44 7.03 -19.71
CA GLN A 232 -7.62 7.52 -18.98
C GLN A 232 -8.92 7.23 -19.76
N THR A 233 -8.94 7.48 -21.06
CA THR A 233 -10.08 7.16 -21.94
C THR A 233 -10.34 5.65 -21.97
N THR A 234 -9.28 4.85 -22.08
CA THR A 234 -9.37 3.37 -22.13
C THR A 234 -10.01 2.81 -20.86
N VAL A 235 -9.62 3.31 -19.69
CA VAL A 235 -10.18 2.89 -18.40
C VAL A 235 -11.68 3.20 -18.33
N LYS A 236 -12.09 4.42 -18.74
CA LYS A 236 -13.50 4.82 -18.73
C LYS A 236 -14.37 3.95 -19.65
N GLU A 237 -13.85 3.60 -20.82
CA GLU A 237 -14.57 2.78 -21.81
C GLU A 237 -14.65 1.31 -21.41
N LYS A 238 -13.52 0.71 -21.00
CA LYS A 238 -13.45 -0.73 -20.70
C LYS A 238 -13.93 -1.08 -19.30
N LYS A 239 -13.99 -0.10 -18.38
CA LYS A 239 -14.27 -0.30 -16.94
C LYS A 239 -13.36 -1.36 -16.29
N THR A 240 -12.09 -1.39 -16.71
CA THR A 240 -11.07 -2.29 -16.16
C THR A 240 -9.67 -1.71 -16.38
N PHE A 241 -8.76 -2.11 -15.50
CA PHE A 241 -7.33 -1.82 -15.60
C PHE A 241 -6.51 -3.03 -16.09
N LEU A 242 -7.18 -4.07 -16.64
CA LEU A 242 -6.52 -5.21 -17.24
C LEU A 242 -5.44 -4.73 -18.23
N PRO A 243 -4.23 -5.31 -18.18
CA PRO A 243 -3.19 -5.01 -19.16
C PRO A 243 -3.74 -5.29 -20.57
N PHE A 244 -3.38 -4.40 -21.49
CA PHE A 244 -3.91 -4.31 -22.85
C PHE A 244 -3.97 -5.64 -23.61
#